data_AF-A0A948XGN2-F1
#
_entry.id   AF-A0A948XGN2-F1
#
_cell.length_a   1.000
_cell.length_b   1.000
_cell.length_c   1.000
_cell.angle_alpha   90.00
_cell.angle_beta   90.00
_cell.angle_gamma   90.00
#
_symmetry.space_group_name_H-M   'P 1'
#
loop_
_entity.id
_entity.type
_entity.pdbx_description
1 polymer ?
#
loop_
_entity_poly.entity_id
_entity_poly.type
_entity_poly.pdbx_seq_one_letter_code
_entity_poly.pdbx_strand_id
1 'polypeptide(L)'
;MVERVYIFKRFERFWHWAQAALIMFLLLTGFEIHGTYSNFGFEKAVELHTIAAWSLVGLWTFAVFWHFTTGEWKQYIPTTKRVTEMVRFYTVGIFNGEAHPFKQTALSKHNPLQRLAYLGVLLVMNPLIWISGWFLLFYGSWASWGFGDLTLELVATAHVLGAFMILLFLIVHVYLTTTGHTPLAHIKAMITGWEEKH
;
A
#
# COMPACT_ATOMS: atom_id res chain seq x y z
N MET A 1 25.60 -3.53 23.62
CA MET A 1 25.09 -4.15 22.37
C MET A 1 23.67 -3.67 22.17
N VAL A 2 23.30 -3.21 20.97
CA VAL A 2 21.93 -2.80 20.66
C VAL A 2 21.07 -4.07 20.61
N GLU A 3 20.02 -4.14 21.43
CA GLU A 3 19.12 -5.29 21.46
C GLU A 3 18.33 -5.32 20.14
N ARG A 4 18.25 -6.48 19.47
CA ARG A 4 17.55 -6.64 18.19
C ARG A 4 16.36 -7.56 18.34
N VAL A 5 15.23 -7.19 17.74
CA VAL A 5 14.02 -8.03 17.71
C VAL A 5 13.72 -8.42 16.27
N TYR A 6 13.46 -9.70 16.04
CA TYR A 6 12.99 -10.18 14.75
C TYR A 6 11.50 -9.88 14.61
N ILE A 7 11.15 -8.91 13.76
CA ILE A 7 9.77 -8.42 13.60
C ILE A 7 9.18 -8.88 12.27
N PHE A 8 9.92 -8.77 11.15
CA PHE A 8 9.40 -9.06 9.82
C PHE A 8 9.89 -10.41 9.29
N LYS A 9 8.97 -11.36 9.12
CA LYS A 9 9.25 -12.70 8.61
C LYS A 9 9.69 -12.64 7.14
N ARG A 10 10.43 -13.65 6.67
CA ARG A 10 10.94 -13.71 5.28
C ARG A 10 9.84 -13.53 4.23
N PHE A 11 8.71 -14.21 4.40
CA PHE A 11 7.58 -14.09 3.47
C PHE A 11 6.98 -12.68 3.46
N GLU A 12 6.80 -12.06 4.63
CA GLU A 12 6.28 -10.68 4.73
C GLU A 12 7.15 -9.71 3.94
N ARG A 13 8.48 -9.86 4.04
CA ARG A 13 9.42 -9.00 3.31
C ARG A 13 9.36 -9.23 1.81
N PHE A 14 9.34 -10.49 1.38
CA PHE A 14 9.17 -10.83 -0.04
C PHE A 14 7.87 -10.24 -0.58
N TRP A 15 6.75 -10.51 0.08
CA TRP A 15 5.43 -10.03 -0.30
C TRP A 15 5.40 -8.49 -0.39
N HIS A 16 5.92 -7.80 0.63
CA HIS A 16 5.96 -6.35 0.66
C HIS A 16 6.76 -5.76 -0.50
N TRP A 17 7.99 -6.23 -0.74
CA TRP A 17 8.84 -5.69 -1.79
C TRP A 17 8.34 -6.04 -3.20
N ALA A 18 7.77 -7.24 -3.39
CA ALA A 18 7.11 -7.61 -4.64
C ALA A 18 5.89 -6.73 -4.91
N GLN A 19 5.05 -6.50 -3.89
CA GLN A 19 3.89 -5.61 -3.99
C GLN A 19 4.31 -4.18 -4.29
N ALA A 20 5.32 -3.65 -3.60
CA ALA A 20 5.84 -2.31 -3.85
C ALA A 20 6.34 -2.14 -5.29
N ALA A 21 7.12 -3.11 -5.80
CA ALA A 21 7.60 -3.09 -7.18
C ALA A 21 6.45 -3.11 -8.19
N LEU A 22 5.43 -3.96 -7.98
CA LEU A 22 4.25 -4.03 -8.86
C LEU A 22 3.44 -2.74 -8.84
N ILE A 23 3.20 -2.13 -7.66
CA ILE A 23 2.48 -0.87 -7.54
C ILE A 23 3.23 0.26 -8.25
N MET A 24 4.55 0.36 -8.07
CA MET A 24 5.36 1.37 -8.77
C MET A 24 5.30 1.18 -10.29
N PHE A 25 5.34 -0.07 -10.76
CA PHE A 25 5.24 -0.36 -12.19
C PHE A 25 3.83 -0.10 -12.76
N LEU A 26 2.77 -0.35 -11.99
CA LEU A 26 1.40 0.04 -12.32
C LEU A 26 1.25 1.55 -12.42
N LEU A 27 1.84 2.32 -11.49
CA LEU A 27 1.85 3.78 -11.57
C LEU A 27 2.58 4.26 -12.83
N LEU A 28 3.75 3.69 -13.11
CA LEU A 28 4.55 4.01 -14.30
C LEU A 28 3.73 3.77 -15.58
N THR A 29 3.27 2.54 -15.79
CA THR A 29 2.45 2.22 -16.97
C THR A 29 1.13 3.00 -17.00
N GLY A 30 0.51 3.31 -15.85
CA GLY A 30 -0.72 4.12 -15.78
C GLY A 30 -0.53 5.57 -16.23
N PHE A 31 0.57 6.22 -15.84
CA PHE A 31 0.89 7.57 -16.32
C PHE A 31 1.14 7.60 -17.84
N GLU A 32 1.71 6.54 -18.39
CA GLU A 32 1.91 6.40 -19.83
C GLU A 32 0.59 6.18 -20.58
N ILE A 33 -0.30 5.33 -20.06
CA ILE A 33 -1.66 5.14 -20.60
C ILE A 33 -2.43 6.47 -20.61
N HIS A 34 -2.20 7.33 -19.63
CA HIS A 34 -2.79 8.67 -19.56
C HIS A 34 -2.09 9.72 -20.46
N GLY A 35 -1.03 9.34 -21.18
CA GLY A 35 -0.35 10.21 -22.14
C GLY A 35 0.68 11.18 -21.53
N THR A 36 1.14 10.96 -20.30
CA THR A 36 2.15 11.81 -19.64
C THR A 36 3.51 11.73 -20.35
N TYR A 37 3.81 10.57 -20.93
CA TYR A 37 5.00 10.27 -21.71
C TYR A 37 4.71 9.06 -22.62
N SER A 38 5.67 8.65 -23.45
CA SER A 38 5.50 7.60 -24.46
C SER A 38 6.76 6.74 -24.63
N ASN A 39 7.18 6.03 -23.59
CA ASN A 39 8.40 5.22 -23.62
C ASN A 39 8.18 3.84 -24.27
N PHE A 40 7.02 3.22 -24.04
CA PHE A 40 6.60 1.93 -24.58
C PHE A 40 5.57 2.07 -25.71
N GLY A 41 4.74 3.12 -25.66
CA GLY A 41 3.55 3.29 -26.51
C GLY A 41 2.28 2.74 -25.86
N PHE A 42 1.12 3.31 -26.21
CA PHE A 42 -0.16 3.07 -25.53
C PHE A 42 -0.53 1.59 -25.41
N GLU A 43 -0.52 0.86 -26.52
CA GLU A 43 -0.88 -0.57 -26.54
C GLU A 43 0.01 -1.39 -25.60
N LYS A 44 1.33 -1.18 -25.67
CA LYS A 44 2.28 -1.92 -24.83
C LYS A 44 2.15 -1.53 -23.36
N ALA A 45 1.90 -0.25 -23.07
CA ALA A 45 1.65 0.21 -21.72
C ALA A 45 0.39 -0.45 -21.12
N VAL A 46 -0.71 -0.54 -21.87
CA VAL A 46 -1.94 -1.24 -21.45
C VAL A 46 -1.67 -2.73 -21.19
N GLU A 47 -0.95 -3.41 -22.08
CA GLU A 47 -0.58 -4.83 -21.92
C GLU A 47 0.24 -5.05 -20.64
N LEU A 48 1.30 -4.27 -20.46
CA LEU A 48 2.19 -4.35 -19.29
C LEU A 48 1.45 -4.01 -17.99
N HIS A 49 0.58 -2.99 -18.01
CA HIS A 49 -0.25 -2.62 -16.87
C HIS A 49 -1.19 -3.76 -16.47
N THR A 50 -1.82 -4.39 -17.46
CA THR A 50 -2.73 -5.53 -17.25
C THR A 50 -1.99 -6.74 -16.67
N ILE A 51 -0.82 -7.08 -17.21
CA ILE A 51 0.02 -8.17 -16.68
C ILE A 51 0.44 -7.88 -15.23
N ALA A 52 0.82 -6.65 -14.92
CA ALA A 52 1.20 -6.25 -13.57
C ALA A 52 0.02 -6.31 -12.59
N ALA A 53 -1.18 -5.90 -13.03
CA ALA A 53 -2.40 -5.97 -12.23
C ALA A 53 -2.74 -7.42 -11.89
N TRP A 54 -2.73 -8.32 -12.87
CA TRP A 54 -2.96 -9.75 -12.63
C TRP A 54 -1.87 -10.39 -11.78
N SER A 55 -0.61 -9.99 -11.96
CA SER A 55 0.50 -10.44 -11.11
C SER A 55 0.30 -10.03 -9.65
N LEU A 56 -0.22 -8.82 -9.42
CA LEU A 56 -0.54 -8.32 -8.08
C LEU A 56 -1.72 -9.09 -7.45
N VAL A 57 -2.76 -9.40 -8.23
CA VAL A 57 -3.87 -10.27 -7.77
C VAL A 57 -3.35 -11.68 -7.39
N GLY A 58 -2.46 -12.23 -8.21
CA GLY A 58 -1.79 -13.51 -7.92
C GLY A 58 -1.02 -13.45 -6.60
N LEU A 59 -0.17 -12.43 -6.44
CA LEU A 59 0.59 -12.19 -5.21
C LEU A 59 -0.32 -12.06 -3.98
N TRP A 60 -1.44 -11.35 -4.11
CA TRP A 60 -2.42 -11.17 -3.04
C TRP A 60 -3.10 -12.48 -2.64
N THR A 61 -3.38 -13.36 -3.60
CA THR A 61 -3.95 -14.68 -3.30
C THR A 61 -3.04 -15.46 -2.36
N PHE A 62 -1.72 -15.48 -2.62
CA PHE A 62 -0.74 -16.11 -1.72
C PHE A 62 -0.63 -15.38 -0.39
N ALA A 63 -0.63 -14.04 -0.40
CA ALA A 63 -0.51 -13.24 0.81
C ALA A 63 -1.70 -13.45 1.75
N VAL A 64 -2.92 -13.45 1.21
CA VAL A 64 -4.16 -13.70 1.96
C VAL A 64 -4.11 -15.09 2.59
N PHE A 65 -3.79 -16.12 1.81
CA PHE A 65 -3.62 -17.48 2.33
C PHE A 65 -2.60 -17.55 3.47
N TRP A 66 -1.44 -16.89 3.30
CA TRP A 66 -0.40 -16.86 4.31
C TRP A 66 -0.82 -16.12 5.59
N HIS A 67 -1.48 -14.95 5.47
CA HIS A 67 -1.96 -14.20 6.62
C HIS A 67 -3.02 -14.97 7.41
N PHE A 68 -3.91 -15.69 6.73
CA PHE A 68 -4.90 -16.55 7.37
C PHE A 68 -4.25 -17.73 8.10
N THR A 69 -3.38 -18.48 7.43
CA THR A 69 -2.74 -19.67 8.01
C THR A 69 -1.79 -19.36 9.17
N THR A 70 -1.13 -18.19 9.16
CA THR A 70 -0.19 -17.78 10.22
C THR A 70 -0.82 -16.95 11.34
N GLY A 71 -2.07 -16.48 11.16
CA GLY A 71 -2.75 -15.61 12.13
C GLY A 71 -2.24 -14.16 12.15
N GLU A 72 -1.36 -13.77 11.23
CA GLU A 72 -0.78 -12.42 11.14
C GLU A 72 -1.83 -11.35 10.83
N TRP A 73 -2.99 -11.74 10.28
CA TRP A 73 -4.13 -10.83 10.08
C TRP A 73 -4.57 -10.10 11.36
N LYS A 74 -4.36 -10.70 12.55
CA LYS A 74 -4.70 -10.10 13.85
C LYS A 74 -3.97 -8.79 14.12
N GLN A 75 -2.83 -8.56 13.47
CA GLN A 75 -2.04 -7.33 13.62
C GLN A 75 -2.68 -6.12 12.97
N TYR A 76 -3.61 -6.34 12.03
CA TYR A 76 -4.32 -5.30 11.29
C TYR A 76 -5.67 -4.92 11.93
N ILE A 77 -6.04 -5.52 13.07
CA ILE A 77 -7.27 -5.16 13.79
C ILE A 77 -7.16 -3.69 14.25
N PRO A 78 -8.06 -2.80 13.78
CA PRO A 78 -7.98 -1.37 14.08
C PRO A 78 -8.25 -1.10 15.56
N THR A 79 -7.66 -0.03 16.07
CA THR A 79 -7.93 0.49 17.42
C THR A 79 -7.92 2.01 17.39
N THR A 80 -8.86 2.63 18.09
CA THR A 80 -8.93 4.09 18.25
C THR A 80 -8.12 4.60 19.44
N LYS A 81 -7.59 3.68 20.27
CA LYS A 81 -6.78 4.04 21.44
C LYS A 81 -5.50 4.74 20.99
N ARG A 82 -5.22 5.92 21.58
CA ARG A 82 -4.00 6.73 21.38
C ARG A 82 -3.80 7.28 19.96
N VAL A 83 -4.87 7.34 19.16
CA VAL A 83 -4.81 7.97 17.82
C VAL A 83 -4.47 9.46 17.93
N THR A 84 -5.13 10.20 18.82
CA THR A 84 -4.87 11.63 19.05
C THR A 84 -3.41 11.90 19.46
N GLU A 85 -2.84 11.02 20.28
CA GLU A 85 -1.43 11.09 20.68
C GLU A 85 -0.49 10.89 19.48
N MET A 86 -0.80 9.93 18.59
CA MET A 86 -0.01 9.75 17.35
C MET A 86 -0.13 10.94 16.40
N VAL A 87 -1.33 11.48 16.22
CA VAL A 87 -1.55 12.64 15.35
C VAL A 87 -0.72 13.82 15.87
N ARG A 88 -0.81 14.14 17.16
CA ARG A 88 -0.01 15.20 17.78
C ARG A 88 1.50 14.96 17.63
N PHE A 89 1.93 13.72 17.80
CA PHE A 89 3.34 13.37 17.66
C PHE A 89 3.87 13.65 16.25
N TYR A 90 3.16 13.18 15.21
CA TYR A 90 3.59 13.37 13.83
C TYR A 90 3.43 14.81 13.33
N THR A 91 2.52 15.60 13.90
CA THR A 91 2.35 17.01 13.49
C THR A 91 3.32 17.96 14.19
N VAL A 92 3.65 17.72 15.47
CA VAL A 92 4.43 18.66 16.29
C VAL A 92 5.54 17.95 17.07
N GLY A 93 5.24 16.83 17.72
CA GLY A 93 6.16 16.16 18.64
C GLY A 93 7.48 15.71 18.00
N ILE A 94 7.45 15.29 16.73
CA ILE A 94 8.64 14.86 15.98
C ILE A 94 9.66 15.99 15.82
N PHE A 95 9.20 17.22 15.58
CA PHE A 95 10.07 18.39 15.45
C PHE A 95 10.64 18.85 16.79
N ASN A 96 9.97 18.51 17.89
CA ASN A 96 10.39 18.80 19.25
C ASN A 96 11.28 17.70 19.86
N GLY A 97 11.58 16.62 19.12
CA GLY A 97 12.36 15.50 19.62
C GLY A 97 11.66 14.70 20.73
N GLU A 98 10.32 14.74 20.79
CA GLU A 98 9.56 13.96 21.76
C GLU A 98 9.79 12.44 21.55
N ALA A 99 9.66 11.65 22.63
CA ALA A 99 9.76 10.20 22.50
C ALA A 99 8.54 9.63 21.76
N HIS A 100 8.77 8.71 20.82
CA HIS A 100 7.68 8.10 20.05
C HIS A 100 6.67 7.43 21.00
N PRO A 101 5.36 7.76 20.97
CA PRO A 101 4.45 7.38 22.04
C PRO A 101 4.14 5.88 22.01
N PHE A 102 4.42 5.19 20.91
CA PHE A 102 4.16 3.78 20.71
C PHE A 102 5.46 2.99 20.50
N LYS A 103 5.68 1.92 21.28
CA LYS A 103 6.81 0.99 21.09
C LYS A 103 6.37 -0.22 20.27
N GLN A 104 7.02 -0.46 19.14
CA GLN A 104 6.77 -1.64 18.32
C GLN A 104 7.25 -2.90 19.05
N THR A 105 6.44 -3.95 18.97
CA THR A 105 6.79 -5.29 19.49
C THR A 105 6.39 -6.32 18.44
N ALA A 106 6.92 -7.54 18.55
CA ALA A 106 6.52 -8.64 17.65
C ALA A 106 5.00 -8.93 17.69
N LEU A 107 4.34 -8.62 18.81
CA LEU A 107 2.89 -8.78 18.99
C LEU A 107 2.07 -7.56 18.52
N SER A 108 2.69 -6.39 18.39
CA SER A 108 2.04 -5.17 17.87
C SER A 108 3.01 -4.38 17.02
N LYS A 109 3.10 -4.77 15.74
CA LYS A 109 4.02 -4.20 14.76
C LYS A 109 3.61 -2.80 14.28
N HIS A 110 2.31 -2.50 14.31
CA HIS A 110 1.76 -1.26 13.74
C HIS A 110 1.26 -0.30 14.81
N ASN A 111 1.62 0.97 14.66
CA ASN A 111 1.08 2.04 15.48
C ASN A 111 -0.40 2.34 15.09
N PRO A 112 -1.19 3.00 15.95
CA PRO A 112 -2.60 3.27 15.67
C PRO A 112 -2.86 4.03 14.37
N LEU A 113 -1.99 4.98 14.01
CA LEU A 113 -2.12 5.76 12.77
C LEU A 113 -1.87 4.90 11.52
N GLN A 114 -0.88 4.01 11.56
CA GLN A 114 -0.60 3.03 10.51
C GLN A 114 -1.78 2.07 10.34
N ARG A 115 -2.39 1.59 11.43
CA ARG A 115 -3.59 0.73 11.36
C ARG A 115 -4.78 1.44 10.70
N LEU A 116 -4.99 2.73 11.01
CA LEU A 116 -6.02 3.54 10.35
C LEU A 116 -5.70 3.80 8.87
N ALA A 117 -4.43 4.03 8.54
CA ALA A 117 -4.01 4.17 7.15
C ALA A 117 -4.26 2.88 6.36
N TYR A 118 -3.93 1.70 6.93
CA TYR A 118 -4.24 0.41 6.31
C TYR A 118 -5.74 0.16 6.18
N LEU A 119 -6.55 0.62 7.15
CA LEU A 119 -8.00 0.56 7.04
C LEU A 119 -8.50 1.42 5.87
N GLY A 120 -7.96 2.63 5.69
CA GLY A 120 -8.28 3.49 4.55
C GLY A 120 -7.87 2.88 3.21
N VAL A 121 -6.69 2.24 3.14
CA VAL A 121 -6.27 1.45 1.97
C VAL A 121 -7.28 0.36 1.68
N LEU A 122 -7.68 -0.42 2.69
CA LEU A 122 -8.58 -1.57 2.52
C LEU A 122 -10.01 -1.19 2.17
N LEU A 123 -10.57 -0.14 2.77
CA LEU A 123 -11.99 0.21 2.66
C LEU A 123 -12.30 1.27 1.61
N VAL A 124 -11.29 2.05 1.17
CA VAL A 124 -11.51 3.16 0.24
C VAL A 124 -10.66 2.99 -1.00
N MET A 125 -9.33 2.99 -0.86
CA MET A 125 -8.43 3.00 -2.01
C MET A 125 -8.53 1.71 -2.82
N ASN A 126 -8.50 0.54 -2.15
CA ASN A 126 -8.58 -0.76 -2.81
C ASN A 126 -9.91 -0.96 -3.54
N PRO A 127 -11.09 -0.75 -2.92
CA PRO A 127 -12.36 -0.87 -3.64
C PRO A 127 -12.40 0.07 -4.84
N LEU A 128 -11.98 1.33 -4.67
CA LEU A 128 -12.02 2.30 -5.75
C LEU A 128 -11.15 1.88 -6.94
N ILE A 129 -9.87 1.54 -6.72
CA ILE A 129 -8.93 1.20 -7.80
C ILE A 129 -9.27 -0.14 -8.46
N TRP A 130 -9.62 -1.17 -7.67
CA TRP A 130 -9.83 -2.51 -8.21
C TRP A 130 -11.19 -2.67 -8.87
N ILE A 131 -12.25 -2.09 -8.32
CA ILE A 131 -13.57 -2.13 -8.95
C ILE A 131 -13.50 -1.36 -10.27
N SER A 132 -13.03 -0.12 -10.26
CA SER A 132 -12.91 0.66 -11.50
C SER A 132 -11.97 0.00 -12.52
N GLY A 133 -10.84 -0.56 -12.09
CA GLY A 133 -9.90 -1.27 -12.97
C GLY A 133 -10.51 -2.53 -13.59
N TRP A 134 -11.28 -3.29 -12.81
CA TRP A 134 -12.03 -4.44 -13.32
C TRP A 134 -13.06 -4.02 -14.37
N PHE A 135 -13.83 -2.96 -14.11
CA PHE A 135 -14.75 -2.42 -15.10
C PHE A 135 -14.00 -2.01 -16.39
N LEU A 136 -12.87 -1.30 -16.29
CA LEU A 136 -12.07 -0.93 -17.47
C LEU A 136 -11.57 -2.13 -18.27
N LEU A 137 -11.08 -3.19 -17.61
CA LEU A 137 -10.63 -4.42 -18.27
C LEU A 137 -11.76 -5.11 -19.05
N PHE A 138 -12.99 -5.04 -18.55
CA PHE A 138 -14.16 -5.71 -19.13
C PHE A 138 -15.12 -4.75 -19.83
N TYR A 139 -14.64 -3.60 -20.31
CA TYR A 139 -15.47 -2.59 -21.00
C TYR A 139 -16.37 -3.19 -22.08
N GLY A 140 -15.85 -4.11 -22.89
CA GLY A 140 -16.62 -4.77 -23.95
C GLY A 140 -17.79 -5.65 -23.47
N SER A 141 -17.86 -5.97 -22.17
CA SER A 141 -18.93 -6.80 -21.57
C SER A 141 -19.96 -6.01 -20.77
N TRP A 142 -19.83 -4.68 -20.64
CA TRP A 142 -20.72 -3.90 -19.77
C TRP A 142 -22.18 -3.96 -20.21
N ALA A 143 -22.43 -3.81 -21.52
CA ALA A 143 -23.78 -3.80 -22.06
C ALA A 143 -24.52 -5.13 -21.81
N SER A 144 -23.83 -6.27 -21.95
CA SER A 144 -24.43 -7.59 -21.72
C SER A 144 -24.65 -7.88 -20.23
N TRP A 145 -23.92 -7.22 -19.32
CA TRP A 145 -24.10 -7.32 -17.88
C TRP A 145 -25.11 -6.30 -17.31
N GLY A 146 -25.73 -5.47 -18.16
CA GLY A 146 -26.71 -4.46 -17.73
C GLY A 146 -26.10 -3.15 -17.24
N PHE A 147 -24.81 -2.91 -17.53
CA PHE A 147 -24.09 -1.68 -17.17
C PHE A 147 -23.93 -0.71 -18.35
N GLY A 148 -24.80 -0.79 -19.36
CA GLY A 148 -24.71 0.02 -20.58
C GLY A 148 -24.86 1.54 -20.34
N ASP A 149 -25.49 1.94 -19.25
CA ASP A 149 -25.67 3.36 -18.89
C ASP A 149 -24.44 3.97 -18.20
N LEU A 150 -23.45 3.16 -17.82
CA LEU A 150 -22.21 3.67 -17.24
C LEU A 150 -21.35 4.32 -18.32
N THR A 151 -20.85 5.53 -18.06
CA THR A 151 -19.93 6.20 -18.97
C THR A 151 -18.50 5.74 -18.72
N LEU A 152 -17.74 5.56 -19.80
CA LEU A 152 -16.30 5.27 -19.71
C LEU A 152 -15.56 6.35 -18.93
N GLU A 153 -15.92 7.62 -19.14
CA GLU A 153 -15.34 8.77 -18.44
C GLU A 153 -15.49 8.66 -16.91
N LEU A 154 -16.67 8.27 -16.41
CA LEU A 154 -16.89 8.12 -14.98
C LEU A 154 -15.98 7.05 -14.37
N VAL A 155 -15.92 5.88 -15.00
CA VAL A 155 -15.11 4.75 -14.51
C VAL A 155 -13.62 5.06 -14.62
N ALA A 156 -13.17 5.65 -15.72
CA ALA A 156 -11.79 6.07 -15.91
C ALA A 156 -11.38 7.13 -14.88
N THR A 157 -12.23 8.13 -14.63
CA THR A 157 -12.00 9.17 -13.62
C THR A 157 -11.91 8.57 -12.22
N ALA A 158 -12.81 7.63 -11.88
CA ALA A 158 -12.75 6.92 -10.61
C ALA A 158 -11.44 6.12 -10.45
N HIS A 159 -10.97 5.48 -11.52
CA HIS A 159 -9.70 4.75 -11.52
C HIS A 159 -8.50 5.67 -11.32
N VAL A 160 -8.46 6.79 -12.06
CA VAL A 160 -7.39 7.79 -11.93
C VAL A 160 -7.39 8.40 -10.52
N LEU A 161 -8.56 8.73 -9.96
CA LEU A 161 -8.68 9.20 -8.58
C LEU A 161 -8.09 8.18 -7.59
N GLY A 162 -8.45 6.91 -7.73
CA GLY A 162 -7.87 5.82 -6.94
C GLY A 162 -6.35 5.73 -7.10
N ALA A 163 -5.83 5.91 -8.32
CA ALA A 163 -4.40 5.84 -8.59
C ALA A 163 -3.64 6.98 -7.89
N PHE A 164 -4.18 8.20 -7.91
CA PHE A 164 -3.61 9.33 -7.18
C PHE A 164 -3.66 9.14 -5.65
N MET A 165 -4.72 8.52 -5.12
CA MET A 165 -4.76 8.17 -3.69
C MET A 165 -3.65 7.17 -3.31
N ILE A 166 -3.41 6.16 -4.14
CA ILE A 166 -2.32 5.20 -3.94
C ILE A 166 -0.95 5.87 -4.08
N LEU A 167 -0.78 6.78 -5.04
CA LEU A 167 0.45 7.57 -5.21
C LEU A 167 0.73 8.43 -3.97
N LEU A 168 -0.27 9.14 -3.46
CA LEU A 168 -0.14 9.94 -2.24
C LEU A 168 0.21 9.06 -1.04
N PHE A 169 -0.46 7.91 -0.89
CA PHE A 169 -0.13 6.93 0.14
C PHE A 169 1.32 6.48 0.03
N LEU A 170 1.81 6.16 -1.17
CA LEU A 170 3.20 5.74 -1.39
C LEU A 170 4.20 6.83 -0.96
N ILE A 171 3.97 8.08 -1.35
CA ILE A 171 4.83 9.22 -0.98
C ILE A 171 4.88 9.39 0.54
N VAL A 172 3.72 9.45 1.19
CA VAL A 172 3.63 9.59 2.64
C VAL A 172 4.24 8.38 3.35
N HIS A 173 3.99 7.18 2.85
CA HIS A 173 4.53 5.94 3.40
C HIS A 173 6.07 5.96 3.39
N VAL A 174 6.68 6.25 2.24
CA VAL A 174 8.15 6.34 2.11
C VAL A 174 8.70 7.43 3.02
N TYR A 175 8.07 8.61 3.08
CA TYR A 175 8.49 9.67 4.01
C TYR A 175 8.51 9.18 5.46
N LEU A 176 7.43 8.56 5.94
CA LEU A 176 7.33 8.04 7.30
C LEU A 176 8.32 6.90 7.59
N THR A 177 8.82 6.19 6.57
CA THR A 177 9.91 5.22 6.82
C THR A 177 11.22 5.89 7.22
N THR A 178 11.39 7.18 6.92
CA THR A 178 12.59 7.95 7.26
C THR A 178 12.52 8.63 8.62
N THR A 179 11.37 8.57 9.31
CA THR A 179 11.18 9.18 10.64
C THR A 179 11.57 8.26 11.80
N GLY A 180 12.39 7.24 11.54
CA GLY A 180 12.97 6.39 12.57
C GLY A 180 14.15 7.10 13.27
N HIS A 181 14.80 6.40 14.20
CA HIS A 181 15.99 6.92 14.89
C HIS A 181 17.18 7.22 13.99
N THR A 182 17.23 6.56 12.85
CA THR A 182 18.03 6.96 11.71
C THR A 182 17.11 6.93 10.47
N PRO A 183 17.41 7.74 9.44
CA PRO A 183 16.58 7.78 8.23
C PRO A 183 16.42 6.43 7.51
N LEU A 184 17.31 5.46 7.77
CA LEU A 184 17.27 4.13 7.15
C LEU A 184 16.84 3.02 8.11
N ALA A 185 16.51 3.34 9.36
CA ALA A 185 16.18 2.35 10.40
C ALA A 185 15.07 1.39 9.95
N HIS A 186 13.91 1.94 9.59
CA HIS A 186 12.75 1.14 9.20
C HIS A 186 12.95 0.44 7.84
N ILE A 187 13.67 1.07 6.91
CA ILE A 187 14.01 0.46 5.61
C ILE A 187 14.90 -0.77 5.84
N LYS A 188 15.94 -0.64 6.68
CA LYS A 188 16.84 -1.74 7.07
C LYS A 188 16.08 -2.86 7.78
N ALA A 189 15.13 -2.51 8.65
CA ALA A 189 14.27 -3.49 9.30
C ALA A 189 13.40 -4.25 8.28
N MET A 190 12.88 -3.57 7.25
CA MET A 190 12.07 -4.20 6.20
C MET A 190 12.90 -5.05 5.22
N ILE A 191 14.20 -4.82 5.12
CA ILE A 191 15.13 -5.64 4.32
C ILE A 191 15.59 -6.87 5.12
N THR A 192 16.06 -6.65 6.36
CA THR A 192 16.70 -7.68 7.17
C THR A 192 15.71 -8.49 8.02
N GLY A 193 14.60 -7.88 8.40
CA GLY A 193 13.62 -8.36 9.38
C GLY A 193 13.93 -8.03 10.83
N TRP A 194 15.06 -7.39 11.11
CA TRP A 194 15.50 -7.07 12.46
C TRP A 194 15.31 -5.57 12.75
N GLU A 195 14.57 -5.29 13.82
CA GLU A 195 14.44 -3.94 14.37
C GLU A 195 15.47 -3.76 15.48
N GLU A 196 16.19 -2.65 15.47
CA GLU A 196 17.11 -2.26 16.54
C GLU A 196 16.31 -1.53 17.63
N LYS A 197 16.30 -2.06 18.86
CA LYS A 197 15.58 -1.47 20.00
C LYS A 197 16.30 -0.20 20.50
N HIS A 198 15.49 0.77 20.90
CA HIS A 198 15.88 1.88 21.78
C HIS A 198 15.65 1.57 23.24
#